data_AF-A0A8K1GVP4-F1
#
_entry.id   AF-A0A8K1GVP4-F1
#
_cell.length_a   1.000
_cell.length_b   1.000
_cell.length_c   1.000
_cell.angle_alpha   90.00
_cell.angle_beta   90.00
_cell.angle_gamma   90.00
#
_symmetry.space_group_name_H-M   'P 1'
#
loop_
_entity.id
_entity.type
_entity.pdbx_description
1 polymer ?
#
loop_
_entity_poly.entity_id
_entity_poly.type
_entity_poly.pdbx_seq_one_letter_code
_entity_poly.pdbx_strand_id
1 'polypeptide(L)'
;MWRALAAAAAPGRALLRAPPARRAASLAVSPAAGPADEQVETRVAGLSPGQAVTLRAVAADERGCLFQSCAHYRADGRGELHLGTDASHGGDYTGVEPMGLFWSLAPAGMEKPYQRLLPRGTGAPMKVEVLVHQGHSPPGTMPGPLVAKAEVQRLFTAPGVRRIRLKEGVVRGSLFLPPGDGPFPGVIDMYGDEGGLIEFRSSLLATRGFAALSLPYFDFEDLPRVMKELRLEYFEEAARFLQRHPKVKGPGVGVIGTGKGAELALSMITFLPEVVAAVSISGCSSNTVADLHYGEMTLPGLRFDMKKVSVSDSGVFDIFEALDDPTDPANSASVIPIEKAEGHFLLVVGEDDRMWKSSLYAELAIRRLRQHGKENFELLSYPGAGHRIDPPSTPFCQAKATTIKEALAKWEEKSGQKASEAKEVKLYGQVPPVEKMDGALSALVNCEKLSLSTNCIDRIANLNNLKKLRILSLGRNNIKNLNGLEAVAETLEELWISYNLIEKLRGIRVMKKLKVLYMSNNLVKDWAEFVRLAELPVLEELVFVGNPLQEKFAADQHSWIEEATKRVPKLKKLDGTLVVKGEEEEGAEGAEGGN
;
A
#
# COMPACT_ATOMS: atom_id res chain seq x y z
N MET A 1 20.24 -50.92 76.36
CA MET A 1 19.12 -50.50 75.50
C MET A 1 19.18 -48.99 75.33
N TRP A 2 19.42 -48.55 74.09
CA TRP A 2 19.07 -47.25 73.48
C TRP A 2 19.64 -45.94 74.06
N ARG A 3 20.67 -45.42 73.38
CA ARG A 3 20.97 -43.99 73.20
C ARG A 3 21.11 -43.70 71.71
N ALA A 4 20.28 -42.81 71.16
CA ALA A 4 20.49 -42.12 69.88
C ALA A 4 19.52 -40.92 69.77
N LEU A 5 20.08 -39.70 69.61
CA LEU A 5 19.90 -38.74 68.48
C LEU A 5 18.57 -37.96 68.49
N ALA A 6 18.48 -36.66 68.15
CA ALA A 6 19.41 -35.63 67.71
C ALA A 6 18.74 -34.25 67.91
N ALA A 7 19.56 -33.20 67.97
CA ALA A 7 19.16 -31.80 68.13
C ALA A 7 18.58 -31.19 66.84
N ALA A 8 17.52 -30.38 66.97
CA ALA A 8 16.92 -29.63 65.88
C ALA A 8 17.65 -28.29 65.65
N ALA A 9 18.10 -28.08 64.41
CA ALA A 9 18.70 -26.82 63.93
C ALA A 9 17.64 -25.95 63.22
N ALA A 10 17.69 -24.65 63.48
CA ALA A 10 16.84 -23.63 62.86
C ALA A 10 17.20 -23.40 61.37
N PRO A 11 16.23 -23.07 60.49
CA PRO A 11 16.50 -22.79 59.08
C PRO A 11 17.04 -21.36 58.88
N GLY A 12 18.15 -21.25 58.15
CA GLY A 12 18.74 -20.00 57.73
C GLY A 12 17.85 -19.23 56.74
N ARG A 13 17.71 -17.92 56.95
CA ARG A 13 17.15 -16.97 55.98
C ARG A 13 18.12 -16.84 54.81
N ALA A 14 17.82 -17.50 53.70
CA ALA A 14 18.39 -17.14 52.41
C ALA A 14 17.78 -15.80 51.96
N LEU A 15 18.59 -14.74 51.94
CA LEU A 15 18.25 -13.50 51.24
C LEU A 15 18.16 -13.83 49.74
N LEU A 16 16.92 -13.95 49.23
CA LEU A 16 16.65 -13.95 47.80
C LEU A 16 17.18 -12.64 47.23
N ARG A 17 18.32 -12.73 46.53
CA ARG A 17 18.89 -11.64 45.76
C ARG A 17 17.82 -11.22 44.75
N ALA A 18 17.34 -9.97 44.84
CA ALA A 18 16.41 -9.43 43.86
C ALA A 18 17.00 -9.65 42.45
N PRO A 19 16.20 -10.10 41.47
CA PRO A 19 16.69 -10.24 40.11
C PRO A 19 17.27 -8.89 39.67
N PRO A 20 18.39 -8.87 38.92
CA PRO A 20 18.94 -7.62 38.42
C PRO A 20 17.83 -6.85 37.72
N ALA A 21 17.67 -5.56 38.04
CA ALA A 21 16.68 -4.71 37.41
C ALA A 21 16.78 -4.89 35.89
N ARG A 22 15.69 -5.35 35.26
CA ARG A 22 15.66 -5.53 33.80
C ARG A 22 16.09 -4.20 33.17
N ARG A 23 17.15 -4.23 32.36
CA ARG A 23 17.51 -3.07 31.54
C ARG A 23 16.27 -2.70 30.71
N ALA A 24 15.91 -1.42 30.72
CA ALA A 24 14.87 -0.93 29.82
C ALA A 24 15.28 -1.25 28.38
N ALA A 25 14.32 -1.66 27.56
CA ALA A 25 14.63 -1.94 26.16
C ALA A 25 15.07 -0.64 25.47
N SER A 26 16.03 -0.76 24.57
CA SER A 26 16.55 0.36 23.78
C SER A 26 16.47 0.02 22.30
N LEU A 27 16.05 1.00 21.50
CA LEU A 27 16.06 0.94 20.05
C LEU A 27 17.12 1.91 19.53
N ALA A 28 18.03 1.43 18.69
CA ALA A 28 19.02 2.23 18.00
C ALA A 28 18.81 2.08 16.48
N VAL A 29 18.76 3.22 15.78
CA VAL A 29 18.76 3.27 14.32
C VAL A 29 19.93 4.16 13.88
N SER A 30 20.82 3.63 13.06
CA SER A 30 22.07 4.30 12.68
C SER A 30 22.26 4.32 11.15
N PRO A 31 22.60 5.46 10.54
CA PRO A 31 22.66 6.77 11.18
C PRO A 31 21.26 7.29 11.57
N ALA A 32 21.16 8.05 12.65
CA ALA A 32 19.90 8.69 13.07
C ALA A 32 19.47 9.82 12.11
N ALA A 33 20.40 10.37 11.35
CA ALA A 33 20.14 11.30 10.26
C ALA A 33 21.11 10.99 9.10
N GLY A 34 20.58 10.84 7.89
CA GLY A 34 21.40 10.54 6.71
C GLY A 34 20.62 10.67 5.40
N PRO A 35 21.29 10.57 4.24
CA PRO A 35 20.64 10.62 2.94
C PRO A 35 19.47 9.64 2.81
N ALA A 36 18.39 10.08 2.18
CA ALA A 36 17.15 9.33 2.06
C ALA A 36 17.30 8.05 1.22
N ASP A 37 18.36 7.94 0.40
CA ASP A 37 18.70 6.80 -0.42
C ASP A 37 19.78 5.87 0.20
N GLU A 38 20.19 6.10 1.45
CA GLU A 38 21.17 5.25 2.16
C GLU A 38 20.54 4.29 3.17
N GLN A 39 21.09 3.08 3.29
CA GLN A 39 20.60 2.10 4.26
C GLN A 39 20.80 2.57 5.71
N VAL A 40 19.89 2.18 6.60
CA VAL A 40 20.06 2.30 8.05
C VAL A 40 20.17 0.93 8.70
N GLU A 41 20.92 0.87 9.78
CA GLU A 41 21.03 -0.29 10.65
C GLU A 41 20.09 -0.14 11.84
N THR A 42 19.23 -1.12 12.09
CA THR A 42 18.27 -1.10 13.20
C THR A 42 18.56 -2.23 14.20
N ARG A 43 18.78 -1.85 15.46
CA ARG A 43 19.08 -2.76 16.58
C ARG A 43 18.17 -2.51 17.76
N VAL A 44 17.69 -3.59 18.39
CA VAL A 44 16.96 -3.56 19.66
C VAL A 44 17.73 -4.36 20.69
N ALA A 45 17.83 -3.85 21.91
CA ALA A 45 18.46 -4.54 23.03
C ALA A 45 17.61 -4.39 24.30
N GLY A 46 17.88 -5.22 25.31
CA GLY A 46 17.16 -5.17 26.59
C GLY A 46 15.77 -5.80 26.55
N LEU A 47 15.49 -6.66 25.57
CA LEU A 47 14.29 -7.51 25.55
C LEU A 47 14.51 -8.75 26.43
N SER A 48 13.42 -9.49 26.71
CA SER A 48 13.56 -10.83 27.29
C SER A 48 13.99 -11.82 26.21
N PRO A 49 14.77 -12.88 26.53
CA PRO A 49 15.09 -13.92 25.57
C PRO A 49 13.83 -14.51 24.92
N GLY A 50 13.81 -14.59 23.58
CA GLY A 50 12.66 -15.10 22.82
C GLY A 50 11.41 -14.22 22.82
N GLN A 51 11.48 -13.00 23.38
CA GLN A 51 10.36 -12.08 23.45
C GLN A 51 9.84 -11.73 22.06
N ALA A 52 8.53 -11.96 21.84
CA ALA A 52 7.84 -11.51 20.64
C ALA A 52 7.66 -9.99 20.67
N VAL A 53 8.03 -9.33 19.58
CA VAL A 53 7.87 -7.89 19.40
C VAL A 53 7.37 -7.57 17.99
N THR A 54 6.65 -6.46 17.86
CA THR A 54 6.29 -5.85 16.58
C THR A 54 7.06 -4.55 16.44
N LEU A 55 7.88 -4.44 15.39
CA LEU A 55 8.45 -3.16 15.01
C LEU A 55 7.48 -2.45 14.06
N ARG A 56 7.34 -1.13 14.22
CA ARG A 56 6.54 -0.27 13.33
C ARG A 56 7.38 0.91 12.89
N ALA A 57 7.22 1.34 11.64
CA ALA A 57 7.65 2.67 11.21
C ALA A 57 6.42 3.52 10.96
N VAL A 58 6.49 4.80 11.34
CA VAL A 58 5.44 5.80 11.12
C VAL A 58 6.07 7.05 10.54
N ALA A 59 5.49 7.57 9.47
CA ALA A 59 5.88 8.82 8.84
C ALA A 59 4.64 9.64 8.50
N ALA A 60 4.80 10.95 8.34
CA ALA A 60 3.76 11.82 7.82
C ALA A 60 4.28 12.56 6.59
N ASP A 61 3.44 12.69 5.57
CA ASP A 61 3.73 13.63 4.47
C ASP A 61 3.48 15.09 4.93
N GLU A 62 3.86 16.05 4.09
CA GLU A 62 3.69 17.48 4.40
C GLU A 62 2.22 17.94 4.50
N ARG A 63 1.25 17.12 4.06
CA ARG A 63 -0.19 17.36 4.24
C ARG A 63 -0.73 16.75 5.53
N GLY A 64 0.11 16.04 6.29
CA GLY A 64 -0.28 15.30 7.48
C GLY A 64 -0.86 13.91 7.22
N CYS A 65 -0.80 13.41 5.97
CA CYS A 65 -1.21 12.03 5.67
C CYS A 65 -0.24 11.07 6.33
N LEU A 66 -0.77 10.17 7.15
CA LEU A 66 0.03 9.19 7.88
C LEU A 66 0.37 7.97 7.03
N PHE A 67 1.61 7.52 7.12
CA PHE A 67 2.12 6.30 6.53
C PHE A 67 2.65 5.39 7.63
N GLN A 68 2.41 4.10 7.51
CA GLN A 68 2.87 3.11 8.47
C GLN A 68 3.30 1.82 7.79
N SER A 69 4.18 1.09 8.47
CA SER A 69 4.53 -0.30 8.19
C SER A 69 4.77 -1.04 9.50
N CYS A 70 4.74 -2.36 9.47
CA CYS A 70 5.05 -3.20 10.62
C CYS A 70 5.69 -4.54 10.22
N ALA A 71 6.48 -5.09 11.14
CA ALA A 71 7.07 -6.40 11.01
C ALA A 71 7.22 -7.11 12.36
N HIS A 72 7.11 -8.43 12.34
CA HIS A 72 7.08 -9.28 13.53
C HIS A 72 8.41 -9.98 13.74
N TYR A 73 8.98 -9.82 14.92
CA TYR A 73 10.29 -10.39 15.27
C TYR A 73 10.24 -11.12 16.61
N ARG A 74 11.29 -11.90 16.90
CA ARG A 74 11.57 -12.50 18.20
C ARG A 74 13.00 -12.19 18.58
N ALA A 75 13.20 -11.73 19.81
CA ALA A 75 14.55 -11.48 20.33
C ALA A 75 15.36 -12.78 20.46
N ASP A 76 16.67 -12.68 20.28
CA ASP A 76 17.59 -13.80 20.44
C ASP A 76 17.71 -14.26 21.91
N GLY A 77 18.59 -15.22 22.19
CA GLY A 77 18.85 -15.72 23.54
C GLY A 77 19.42 -14.69 24.52
N ARG A 78 19.95 -13.57 24.00
CA ARG A 78 20.46 -12.43 24.79
C ARG A 78 19.43 -11.32 24.96
N GLY A 79 18.26 -11.41 24.31
CA GLY A 79 17.27 -10.35 24.31
C GLY A 79 17.61 -9.21 23.34
N GLU A 80 18.30 -9.53 22.25
CA GLU A 80 18.71 -8.60 21.20
C GLU A 80 18.00 -8.91 19.87
N LEU A 81 17.93 -7.92 19.00
CA LEU A 81 17.41 -8.01 17.64
C LEU A 81 18.25 -7.12 16.72
N HIS A 82 18.58 -7.61 15.53
CA HIS A 82 19.27 -6.89 14.48
C HIS A 82 18.60 -7.15 13.13
N LEU A 83 17.95 -6.13 12.57
CA LEU A 83 17.14 -6.27 11.34
C LEU A 83 17.99 -6.61 10.10
N GLY A 84 19.31 -6.40 10.18
CA GLY A 84 20.23 -6.81 9.12
C GLY A 84 20.46 -8.33 9.02
N THR A 85 20.06 -9.09 10.04
CA THR A 85 20.33 -10.54 10.12
C THR A 85 19.13 -11.36 10.57
N ASP A 86 18.23 -10.78 11.37
CA ASP A 86 17.07 -11.46 11.90
C ASP A 86 15.89 -11.34 10.96
N ALA A 87 15.26 -12.47 10.63
CA ALA A 87 14.14 -12.50 9.70
C ALA A 87 12.83 -12.04 10.35
N SER A 88 12.08 -11.19 9.64
CA SER A 88 10.68 -10.92 9.96
C SER A 88 9.83 -12.17 9.70
N HIS A 89 8.93 -12.49 10.63
CA HIS A 89 8.03 -13.64 10.57
C HIS A 89 6.59 -13.27 10.17
N GLY A 90 6.30 -11.99 9.96
CA GLY A 90 4.96 -11.50 9.64
C GLY A 90 4.89 -9.97 9.66
N GLY A 91 3.73 -9.41 9.33
CA GLY A 91 3.56 -7.98 9.12
C GLY A 91 3.44 -7.66 7.63
N ASP A 92 3.92 -6.49 7.24
CA ASP A 92 3.86 -5.98 5.85
C ASP A 92 4.97 -6.59 4.97
N TYR A 93 5.95 -7.26 5.57
CA TYR A 93 6.98 -8.05 4.88
C TYR A 93 7.53 -9.17 5.78
N THR A 94 8.20 -10.15 5.17
CA THR A 94 8.85 -11.30 5.83
C THR A 94 10.26 -11.50 5.30
N GLY A 95 11.11 -12.21 6.04
CA GLY A 95 12.51 -12.45 5.64
C GLY A 95 13.48 -11.43 6.22
N VAL A 96 14.75 -11.52 5.84
CA VAL A 96 15.82 -10.61 6.29
C VAL A 96 15.82 -9.39 5.40
N GLU A 97 15.06 -8.36 5.82
CA GLU A 97 14.82 -7.15 5.05
C GLU A 97 15.22 -5.91 5.88
N PRO A 98 16.50 -5.48 5.82
CA PRO A 98 17.02 -4.45 6.72
C PRO A 98 16.32 -3.10 6.57
N MET A 99 15.91 -2.77 5.34
CA MET A 99 15.14 -1.57 5.00
C MET A 99 13.64 -1.84 4.89
N GLY A 100 13.19 -3.03 5.28
CA GLY A 100 11.80 -3.49 5.23
C GLY A 100 10.82 -2.47 5.74
N LEU A 101 11.08 -1.90 6.93
CA LEU A 101 10.21 -0.89 7.54
C LEU A 101 10.03 0.38 6.70
N PHE A 102 11.02 0.75 5.87
CA PHE A 102 11.01 2.00 5.12
C PHE A 102 10.33 1.83 3.76
N TRP A 103 10.74 0.81 2.98
CA TRP A 103 10.17 0.62 1.64
C TRP A 103 8.72 0.10 1.67
N SER A 104 8.29 -0.52 2.77
CA SER A 104 6.92 -1.01 2.95
C SER A 104 5.95 -0.01 3.60
N LEU A 105 6.37 1.24 3.82
CA LEU A 105 5.47 2.30 4.30
C LEU A 105 4.28 2.46 3.34
N ALA A 106 3.07 2.30 3.86
CA ALA A 106 1.83 2.48 3.11
C ALA A 106 0.92 3.47 3.84
N PRO A 107 -0.05 4.11 3.15
CA PRO A 107 -1.04 4.96 3.83
C PRO A 107 -1.68 4.21 5.00
N ALA A 108 -1.76 4.86 6.16
CA ALA A 108 -2.38 4.28 7.34
C ALA A 108 -3.86 3.96 7.08
N GLY A 109 -4.46 3.04 7.83
CA GLY A 109 -5.80 2.51 7.51
C GLY A 109 -6.95 3.53 7.51
N MET A 110 -6.75 4.73 8.07
CA MET A 110 -7.71 5.84 8.07
C MET A 110 -7.50 6.81 6.89
N GLU A 111 -6.36 6.71 6.20
CA GLU A 111 -5.99 7.58 5.10
C GLU A 111 -6.58 7.10 3.78
N LYS A 112 -6.67 7.99 2.79
CA LYS A 112 -7.05 7.57 1.44
C LYS A 112 -6.02 6.56 0.91
N PRO A 113 -6.46 5.47 0.27
CA PRO A 113 -5.55 4.50 -0.33
C PRO A 113 -4.78 5.12 -1.50
N TYR A 114 -3.75 4.42 -1.96
CA TYR A 114 -3.00 4.75 -3.18
C TYR A 114 -2.28 6.11 -3.14
N GLN A 115 -2.02 6.62 -1.94
CA GLN A 115 -1.17 7.80 -1.75
C GLN A 115 0.30 7.41 -1.73
N ARG A 116 1.14 8.28 -2.30
CA ARG A 116 2.59 8.12 -2.31
C ARG A 116 3.20 8.99 -1.21
N LEU A 117 4.14 8.43 -0.45
CA LEU A 117 4.96 9.21 0.46
C LEU A 117 6.15 9.78 -0.31
N LEU A 118 6.04 11.05 -0.70
CA LEU A 118 7.09 11.79 -1.39
C LEU A 118 7.35 13.13 -0.69
N PRO A 119 8.60 13.60 -0.64
CA PRO A 119 8.89 14.96 -0.20
C PRO A 119 8.32 15.96 -1.22
N ARG A 120 7.68 17.06 -0.77
CA ARG A 120 7.36 18.17 -1.69
C ARG A 120 8.52 19.15 -1.79
N GLY A 121 9.24 19.36 -0.69
CA GLY A 121 10.45 20.14 -0.63
C GLY A 121 11.69 19.28 -0.31
N THR A 122 12.85 19.76 -0.74
CA THR A 122 14.13 19.09 -0.47
C THR A 122 14.86 19.63 0.77
N GLY A 123 14.42 20.79 1.30
CA GLY A 123 15.08 21.50 2.39
C GLY A 123 14.82 20.97 3.81
N ALA A 124 13.79 20.13 4.01
CA ALA A 124 13.49 19.53 5.30
C ALA A 124 13.64 18.00 5.22
N PRO A 125 14.18 17.33 6.26
CA PRO A 125 14.22 15.87 6.30
C PRO A 125 12.82 15.29 6.45
N MET A 126 12.60 14.13 5.83
CA MET A 126 11.46 13.28 6.18
C MET A 126 11.76 12.59 7.49
N LYS A 127 10.85 12.71 8.46
CA LYS A 127 10.97 12.07 9.77
C LYS A 127 10.23 10.74 9.76
N VAL A 128 10.90 9.70 10.23
CA VAL A 128 10.33 8.37 10.42
C VAL A 128 10.53 7.98 11.88
N GLU A 129 9.43 7.79 12.61
CA GLU A 129 9.47 7.21 13.95
C GLU A 129 9.46 5.69 13.84
N VAL A 130 10.47 5.04 14.45
CA VAL A 130 10.53 3.59 14.58
C VAL A 130 10.15 3.23 16.01
N LEU A 131 9.18 2.33 16.15
CA LEU A 131 8.55 1.96 17.41
C LEU A 131 8.68 0.44 17.64
N VAL A 132 8.95 0.03 18.88
CA VAL A 132 8.96 -1.38 19.29
C VAL A 132 7.80 -1.62 20.24
N HIS A 133 6.87 -2.49 19.85
CA HIS A 133 5.72 -2.88 20.67
C HIS A 133 5.86 -4.31 21.17
N GLN A 134 5.33 -4.57 22.37
CA GLN A 134 5.28 -5.90 22.94
C GLN A 134 4.25 -6.78 22.22
N GLY A 135 4.64 -8.01 21.90
CA GLY A 135 3.80 -9.00 21.23
C GLY A 135 3.72 -8.82 19.71
N HIS A 136 3.04 -9.76 19.05
CA HIS A 136 2.76 -9.69 17.62
C HIS A 136 1.38 -9.07 17.40
N SER A 137 1.35 -7.94 16.70
CA SER A 137 0.12 -7.24 16.31
C SER A 137 0.03 -7.17 14.79
N PRO A 138 -1.00 -7.73 14.14
CA PRO A 138 -1.16 -7.65 12.69
C PRO A 138 -1.23 -6.20 12.17
N PRO A 139 -0.97 -5.97 10.87
CA PRO A 139 -1.22 -4.69 10.21
C PRO A 139 -2.65 -4.20 10.49
N GLY A 140 -2.81 -2.89 10.71
CA GLY A 140 -4.12 -2.26 10.97
C GLY A 140 -4.76 -2.56 12.34
N THR A 141 -4.13 -3.34 13.22
CA THR A 141 -4.62 -3.57 14.59
C THR A 141 -4.00 -2.62 15.60
N MET A 142 -4.69 -2.40 16.73
CA MET A 142 -4.12 -1.64 17.84
C MET A 142 -2.86 -2.33 18.36
N PRO A 143 -1.72 -1.62 18.43
CA PRO A 143 -0.47 -2.22 18.87
C PRO A 143 -0.49 -2.53 20.37
N GLY A 144 0.33 -3.50 20.78
CA GLY A 144 0.60 -3.74 22.19
C GLY A 144 1.37 -2.59 22.85
N PRO A 145 1.68 -2.68 24.16
CA PRO A 145 2.43 -1.65 24.88
C PRO A 145 3.75 -1.27 24.17
N LEU A 146 4.03 0.04 24.10
CA LEU A 146 5.29 0.56 23.56
C LEU A 146 6.44 0.25 24.52
N VAL A 147 7.53 -0.30 23.99
CA VAL A 147 8.70 -0.73 24.76
C VAL A 147 9.91 0.18 24.49
N ALA A 148 10.11 0.61 23.25
CA ALA A 148 11.18 1.53 22.85
C ALA A 148 10.80 2.30 21.59
N LYS A 149 11.42 3.46 21.36
CA LYS A 149 11.25 4.26 20.14
C LYS A 149 12.54 4.99 19.74
N ALA A 150 12.66 5.33 18.45
CA ALA A 150 13.72 6.15 17.88
C ALA A 150 13.16 6.99 16.72
N GLU A 151 13.67 8.20 16.52
CA GLU A 151 13.39 9.02 15.32
C GLU A 151 14.56 8.89 14.35
N VAL A 152 14.25 8.75 13.06
CA VAL A 152 15.20 8.74 11.95
C VAL A 152 14.88 9.89 11.01
N GLN A 153 15.89 10.65 10.61
CA GLN A 153 15.77 11.75 9.66
C GLN A 153 16.37 11.36 8.31
N ARG A 154 15.53 11.39 7.27
CA ARG A 154 15.88 11.03 5.89
C ARG A 154 16.05 12.30 5.07
N LEU A 155 17.29 12.62 4.74
CA LEU A 155 17.69 13.87 4.08
C LEU A 155 17.65 13.70 2.55
N PHE A 156 16.87 14.52 1.86
CA PHE A 156 16.87 14.54 0.39
C PHE A 156 17.94 15.47 -0.19
N THR A 157 18.50 16.36 0.63
CA THR A 157 19.64 17.23 0.30
C THR A 157 20.71 17.05 1.36
N ALA A 158 21.91 16.62 0.97
CA ALA A 158 23.04 16.58 1.89
C ALA A 158 23.53 18.00 2.26
N PRO A 159 24.11 18.17 3.47
CA PRO A 159 24.75 19.43 3.86
C PRO A 159 25.76 19.92 2.82
N GLY A 160 25.68 21.19 2.46
CA GLY A 160 26.59 21.83 1.51
C GLY A 160 26.17 21.75 0.03
N VAL A 161 25.18 20.91 -0.32
CA VAL A 161 24.56 20.97 -1.65
C VAL A 161 23.85 22.32 -1.81
N ARG A 162 24.15 23.04 -2.89
CA ARG A 162 23.55 24.34 -3.18
C ARG A 162 22.40 24.18 -4.17
N ARG A 163 21.19 24.56 -3.75
CA ARG A 163 20.01 24.68 -4.63
C ARG A 163 19.92 26.10 -5.19
N ILE A 164 19.88 26.22 -6.52
CA ILE A 164 19.75 27.48 -7.26
C ILE A 164 18.45 27.41 -8.07
N ARG A 165 17.51 28.29 -7.75
CA ARG A 165 16.22 28.39 -8.44
C ARG A 165 16.38 29.23 -9.71
N LEU A 166 16.02 28.68 -10.87
CA LEU A 166 16.08 29.38 -12.16
C LEU A 166 14.74 30.07 -12.42
N LYS A 167 14.74 31.40 -12.30
CA LYS A 167 13.57 32.27 -12.51
C LYS A 167 13.75 33.31 -13.62
N GLU A 168 14.94 33.40 -14.21
CA GLU A 168 15.28 34.37 -15.23
C GLU A 168 15.73 33.62 -16.49
N GLY A 169 15.44 34.18 -17.66
CA GLY A 169 15.64 33.50 -18.94
C GLY A 169 14.50 32.55 -19.30
N VAL A 170 14.75 31.71 -20.30
CA VAL A 170 13.73 30.80 -20.86
C VAL A 170 13.57 29.53 -20.02
N VAL A 171 14.64 29.06 -19.39
CA VAL A 171 14.66 27.79 -18.65
C VAL A 171 14.12 27.99 -17.23
N ARG A 172 13.11 27.20 -16.86
CA ARG A 172 12.62 27.09 -15.49
C ARG A 172 13.17 25.83 -14.85
N GLY A 173 13.39 25.84 -13.55
CA GLY A 173 13.89 24.65 -12.87
C GLY A 173 14.75 24.97 -11.65
N SER A 174 15.34 23.94 -11.07
CA SER A 174 16.25 24.09 -9.95
C SER A 174 17.53 23.33 -10.24
N LEU A 175 18.65 24.05 -10.19
CA LEU A 175 19.99 23.49 -10.30
C LEU A 175 20.53 23.17 -8.91
N PHE A 176 20.92 21.92 -8.71
CA PHE A 176 21.59 21.45 -7.52
C PHE A 176 23.07 21.24 -7.81
N LEU A 177 23.93 21.90 -7.02
CA LEU A 177 25.38 21.80 -7.14
C LEU A 177 25.94 21.08 -5.90
N PRO A 178 26.79 20.06 -6.08
CA PRO A 178 27.51 19.43 -4.98
C PRO A 178 28.40 20.45 -4.25
N PRO A 179 28.74 20.21 -2.97
CA PRO A 179 29.77 20.98 -2.29
C PRO A 179 31.14 20.81 -2.98
N GLY A 180 31.98 21.84 -2.87
CA GLY A 180 33.33 21.85 -3.45
C GLY A 180 33.48 22.69 -4.72
N ASP A 181 34.68 22.66 -5.30
CA ASP A 181 35.08 23.56 -6.38
C ASP A 181 34.57 23.11 -7.77
N GLY A 182 34.35 21.81 -7.96
CA GLY A 182 33.97 21.22 -9.25
C GLY A 182 35.16 21.15 -10.22
N PRO A 183 34.91 21.02 -11.55
CA PRO A 183 33.60 20.86 -12.18
C PRO A 183 33.02 19.46 -11.94
N PHE A 184 31.70 19.34 -11.99
CA PHE A 184 30.92 18.13 -11.74
C PHE A 184 30.28 17.64 -13.04
N PRO A 185 30.10 16.32 -13.25
CA PRO A 185 29.27 15.85 -14.35
C PRO A 185 27.86 16.45 -14.27
N GLY A 186 27.38 17.00 -15.38
CA GLY A 186 26.06 17.62 -15.48
C GLY A 186 24.98 16.62 -15.87
N VAL A 187 23.82 16.68 -15.21
CA VAL A 187 22.65 15.87 -15.57
C VAL A 187 21.36 16.70 -15.54
N ILE A 188 20.52 16.53 -16.56
CA ILE A 188 19.15 17.05 -16.58
C ILE A 188 18.20 15.94 -16.15
N ASP A 189 17.30 16.27 -15.24
CA ASP A 189 16.36 15.34 -14.62
C ASP A 189 14.92 15.74 -14.92
N MET A 190 14.16 14.83 -15.53
CA MET A 190 12.78 15.05 -15.96
C MET A 190 11.83 13.97 -15.42
N TYR A 191 10.72 14.41 -14.84
CA TYR A 191 9.59 13.55 -14.50
C TYR A 191 8.56 13.52 -15.63
N GLY A 192 7.49 12.75 -15.45
CA GLY A 192 6.49 12.48 -16.48
C GLY A 192 5.38 13.53 -16.53
N ASP A 193 4.19 13.04 -16.78
CA ASP A 193 2.95 13.79 -16.98
C ASP A 193 2.32 14.33 -15.69
N GLU A 194 3.04 14.32 -14.57
CA GLU A 194 2.56 14.93 -13.32
C GLU A 194 2.52 16.46 -13.35
N GLY A 195 3.33 17.07 -14.20
CA GLY A 195 3.51 18.52 -14.22
C GLY A 195 4.23 19.05 -12.99
N GLY A 196 4.44 20.37 -12.96
CA GLY A 196 5.12 20.99 -11.82
C GLY A 196 6.62 20.68 -11.79
N LEU A 197 7.24 21.06 -10.66
CA LEU A 197 8.67 20.84 -10.40
C LEU A 197 8.87 19.77 -9.34
N ILE A 198 9.55 18.69 -9.72
CA ILE A 198 9.94 17.60 -8.82
C ILE A 198 11.46 17.60 -8.67
N GLU A 199 11.95 17.67 -7.43
CA GLU A 199 13.36 17.97 -7.15
C GLU A 199 14.13 16.86 -6.42
N PHE A 200 13.43 15.90 -5.81
CA PHE A 200 14.06 15.00 -4.84
C PHE A 200 15.13 14.10 -5.47
N ARG A 201 14.93 13.61 -6.71
CA ARG A 201 15.93 12.81 -7.42
C ARG A 201 17.15 13.64 -7.80
N SER A 202 16.97 14.84 -8.36
CA SER A 202 18.09 15.75 -8.67
C SER A 202 18.90 16.13 -7.44
N SER A 203 18.23 16.41 -6.33
CA SER A 203 18.90 16.75 -5.07
C SER A 203 19.73 15.57 -4.52
N LEU A 204 19.22 14.34 -4.62
CA LEU A 204 19.98 13.14 -4.29
C LEU A 204 21.15 12.91 -5.26
N LEU A 205 20.97 13.11 -6.57
CA LEU A 205 22.05 13.06 -7.54
C LEU A 205 23.17 14.06 -7.23
N ALA A 206 22.83 15.27 -6.78
CA ALA A 206 23.82 16.24 -6.34
C ALA A 206 24.55 15.84 -5.05
N THR A 207 23.87 15.12 -4.16
CA THR A 207 24.52 14.46 -3.02
C THR A 207 25.54 13.41 -3.47
N ARG A 208 25.35 12.80 -4.66
CA ARG A 208 26.27 11.85 -5.29
C ARG A 208 27.29 12.49 -6.25
N GLY A 209 27.44 13.82 -6.23
CA GLY A 209 28.49 14.51 -6.98
C GLY A 209 28.13 14.96 -8.40
N PHE A 210 26.84 14.97 -8.77
CA PHE A 210 26.38 15.51 -10.06
C PHE A 210 25.88 16.95 -9.93
N ALA A 211 26.17 17.81 -10.91
CA ALA A 211 25.43 19.05 -11.08
C ALA A 211 24.08 18.72 -11.74
N ALA A 212 23.01 18.68 -10.96
CA ALA A 212 21.71 18.15 -11.39
C ALA A 212 20.66 19.25 -11.58
N LEU A 213 20.08 19.34 -12.77
CA LEU A 213 19.01 20.28 -13.11
C LEU A 213 17.66 19.57 -13.12
N SER A 214 16.80 19.85 -12.14
CA SER A 214 15.38 19.47 -12.19
C SER A 214 14.65 20.33 -13.20
N LEU A 215 14.17 19.73 -14.30
CA LEU A 215 13.60 20.45 -15.43
C LEU A 215 12.08 20.18 -15.57
N PRO A 216 11.21 21.10 -15.12
CA PRO A 216 9.81 21.11 -15.44
C PRO A 216 9.60 21.57 -16.89
N TYR A 217 8.53 21.13 -17.53
CA TYR A 217 8.20 21.52 -18.92
C TYR A 217 6.72 21.90 -19.11
N PHE A 218 5.87 21.75 -18.10
CA PHE A 218 4.49 22.24 -18.06
C PHE A 218 3.98 22.34 -16.61
N ASP A 219 2.83 22.99 -16.43
CA ASP A 219 2.12 23.23 -15.16
C ASP A 219 3.02 23.80 -14.05
N PHE A 220 3.87 24.76 -14.42
CA PHE A 220 4.83 25.31 -13.48
C PHE A 220 5.23 26.74 -13.80
N GLU A 221 4.99 27.65 -12.85
CA GLU A 221 5.21 29.10 -13.02
C GLU A 221 4.57 29.64 -14.30
N ASP A 222 5.37 30.14 -15.24
CA ASP A 222 4.96 30.70 -16.53
C ASP A 222 5.04 29.70 -17.69
N LEU A 223 5.39 28.44 -17.42
CA LEU A 223 5.30 27.37 -18.42
C LEU A 223 3.83 27.06 -18.78
N PRO A 224 3.57 26.45 -19.94
CA PRO A 224 2.22 26.07 -20.35
C PRO A 224 1.49 25.27 -19.27
N ARG A 225 0.23 25.61 -18.99
CA ARG A 225 -0.57 24.92 -17.95
C ARG A 225 -0.95 23.48 -18.29
N VAL A 226 -0.98 23.15 -19.58
CA VAL A 226 -1.35 21.81 -20.07
C VAL A 226 -0.33 21.36 -21.10
N MET A 227 -0.04 20.07 -21.08
CA MET A 227 0.86 19.44 -22.05
C MET A 227 0.08 19.10 -23.33
N LYS A 228 0.01 20.06 -24.26
CA LYS A 228 -0.63 19.88 -25.58
C LYS A 228 0.39 19.71 -26.70
N GLU A 229 1.40 20.58 -26.70
CA GLU A 229 2.49 20.65 -27.66
C GLU A 229 3.78 20.95 -26.88
N LEU A 230 4.89 20.37 -27.32
CA LEU A 230 6.21 20.58 -26.74
C LEU A 230 7.18 21.04 -27.83
N ARG A 231 8.11 21.92 -27.44
CA ARG A 231 9.16 22.43 -28.33
C ARG A 231 10.51 21.99 -27.81
N LEU A 232 11.25 21.25 -28.64
CA LEU A 232 12.53 20.68 -28.25
C LEU A 232 13.59 21.77 -27.99
N GLU A 233 13.41 22.97 -28.55
CA GLU A 233 14.24 24.15 -28.31
C GLU A 233 14.27 24.55 -26.81
N TYR A 234 13.19 24.34 -26.05
CA TYR A 234 13.20 24.57 -24.60
C TYR A 234 14.22 23.66 -23.88
N PHE A 235 14.27 22.40 -24.30
CA PHE A 235 15.18 21.39 -23.75
C PHE A 235 16.62 21.59 -24.25
N GLU A 236 16.78 22.06 -25.48
CA GLU A 236 18.06 22.49 -26.04
C GLU A 236 18.67 23.65 -25.23
N GLU A 237 17.88 24.67 -24.93
CA GLU A 237 18.32 25.79 -24.09
C GLU A 237 18.66 25.34 -22.67
N ALA A 238 17.93 24.38 -22.09
CA ALA A 238 18.27 23.78 -20.81
C ALA A 238 19.61 23.00 -20.86
N ALA A 239 19.84 22.21 -21.91
CA ALA A 239 21.10 21.49 -22.12
C ALA A 239 22.29 22.44 -22.27
N ARG A 240 22.14 23.50 -23.08
CA ARG A 240 23.16 24.54 -23.26
C ARG A 240 23.42 25.32 -21.98
N PHE A 241 22.37 25.68 -21.25
CA PHE A 241 22.49 26.36 -19.96
C PHE A 241 23.34 25.54 -18.99
N LEU A 242 23.03 24.24 -18.85
CA LEU A 242 23.77 23.37 -17.94
C LEU A 242 25.20 23.14 -18.42
N GLN A 243 25.40 22.85 -19.71
CA GLN A 243 26.73 22.61 -20.30
C GLN A 243 27.66 23.83 -20.16
N ARG A 244 27.15 25.05 -20.28
CA ARG A 244 27.94 26.30 -20.14
C ARG A 244 28.23 26.70 -18.70
N HIS A 245 27.58 26.06 -17.72
CA HIS A 245 27.76 26.43 -16.33
C HIS A 245 29.21 26.13 -15.88
N PRO A 246 29.91 27.06 -15.21
CA PRO A 246 31.35 26.92 -14.93
C PRO A 246 31.70 25.74 -13.99
N LYS A 247 30.72 25.27 -13.22
CA LYS A 247 30.86 24.08 -12.36
C LYS A 247 30.42 22.78 -13.03
N VAL A 248 30.09 22.78 -14.32
CA VAL A 248 29.70 21.57 -15.06
C VAL A 248 30.85 21.11 -15.94
N LYS A 249 31.13 19.81 -15.90
CA LYS A 249 32.18 19.16 -16.67
C LYS A 249 31.66 18.89 -18.09
N GLY A 250 32.34 19.45 -19.09
CA GLY A 250 32.11 19.13 -20.50
C GLY A 250 32.68 17.76 -20.90
N PRO A 251 32.50 17.33 -22.17
CA PRO A 251 32.00 18.12 -23.29
C PRO A 251 30.47 18.17 -23.44
N GLY A 252 29.71 17.34 -22.74
CA GLY A 252 28.24 17.30 -22.83
C GLY A 252 27.59 16.95 -21.50
N VAL A 253 26.26 16.86 -21.49
CA VAL A 253 25.46 16.55 -20.30
C VAL A 253 24.76 15.20 -20.43
N GLY A 254 24.47 14.58 -19.30
CA GLY A 254 23.55 13.44 -19.23
C GLY A 254 22.10 13.92 -19.11
N VAL A 255 21.16 13.05 -19.47
CA VAL A 255 19.73 13.25 -19.21
C VAL A 255 19.16 11.99 -18.55
N ILE A 256 18.33 12.16 -17.52
CA ILE A 256 17.57 11.08 -16.88
C ILE A 256 16.08 11.45 -16.88
N GLY A 257 15.25 10.48 -17.27
CA GLY A 257 13.82 10.70 -17.39
C GLY A 257 12.99 9.51 -16.91
N THR A 258 11.76 9.77 -16.47
CA THR A 258 10.75 8.73 -16.15
C THR A 258 9.45 8.97 -16.91
N GLY A 259 8.83 7.91 -17.46
CA GLY A 259 7.58 8.01 -18.22
C GLY A 259 7.72 8.93 -19.43
N LYS A 260 6.90 9.99 -19.52
CA LYS A 260 7.05 11.03 -20.56
C LYS A 260 8.42 11.73 -20.53
N GLY A 261 9.02 11.91 -19.35
CA GLY A 261 10.38 12.45 -19.22
C GLY A 261 11.44 11.52 -19.81
N ALA A 262 11.23 10.19 -19.77
CA ALA A 262 12.15 9.21 -20.34
C ALA A 262 12.15 9.26 -21.87
N GLU A 263 10.97 9.41 -22.46
CA GLU A 263 10.79 9.62 -23.90
C GLU A 263 11.41 10.95 -24.37
N LEU A 264 11.24 12.03 -23.58
CA LEU A 264 11.93 13.29 -23.84
C LEU A 264 13.45 13.12 -23.75
N ALA A 265 13.96 12.32 -22.82
CA ALA A 265 15.40 12.01 -22.76
C ALA A 265 15.89 11.29 -24.02
N LEU A 266 15.12 10.33 -24.56
CA LEU A 266 15.42 9.69 -25.85
C LEU A 266 15.38 10.68 -27.02
N SER A 267 14.44 11.62 -27.02
CA SER A 267 14.36 12.66 -28.04
C SER A 267 15.56 13.63 -27.94
N MET A 268 15.91 14.05 -26.73
CA MET A 268 17.04 14.95 -26.47
C MET A 268 18.36 14.36 -26.96
N ILE A 269 18.71 13.12 -26.59
CA ILE A 269 19.96 12.48 -27.06
C ILE A 269 19.97 12.23 -28.58
N THR A 270 18.79 12.12 -29.19
CA THR A 270 18.65 11.88 -30.63
C THR A 270 18.90 13.15 -31.46
N PHE A 271 18.42 14.30 -30.97
CA PHE A 271 18.38 15.54 -31.76
C PHE A 271 19.32 16.63 -31.24
N LEU A 272 19.77 16.57 -29.99
CA LEU A 272 20.56 17.62 -29.35
C LEU A 272 22.02 17.17 -29.18
N PRO A 273 22.99 17.82 -29.83
CA PRO A 273 24.41 17.44 -29.73
C PRO A 273 25.00 17.66 -28.33
N GLU A 274 24.36 18.46 -27.49
CA GLU A 274 24.78 18.70 -26.10
C GLU A 274 24.61 17.47 -25.19
N VAL A 275 23.76 16.51 -25.57
CA VAL A 275 23.41 15.34 -24.75
C VAL A 275 24.21 14.12 -25.19
N VAL A 276 25.00 13.56 -24.26
CA VAL A 276 25.94 12.46 -24.55
C VAL A 276 25.56 11.13 -23.90
N ALA A 277 24.61 11.15 -22.96
CA ALA A 277 24.07 9.96 -22.32
C ALA A 277 22.61 10.17 -21.89
N ALA A 278 21.78 9.13 -22.02
CA ALA A 278 20.37 9.17 -21.65
C ALA A 278 19.98 7.94 -20.82
N VAL A 279 19.35 8.16 -19.67
CA VAL A 279 18.72 7.14 -18.84
C VAL A 279 17.21 7.25 -19.00
N SER A 280 16.60 6.23 -19.61
CA SER A 280 15.16 6.15 -19.88
C SER A 280 14.51 5.14 -18.94
N ILE A 281 13.83 5.62 -17.90
CA ILE A 281 13.14 4.80 -16.90
C ILE A 281 11.66 4.67 -17.27
N SER A 282 11.21 3.45 -17.54
CA SER A 282 9.82 3.14 -17.92
C SER A 282 9.32 4.01 -19.09
N GLY A 283 10.19 4.30 -20.06
CA GLY A 283 9.91 5.17 -21.20
C GLY A 283 9.24 4.47 -22.38
N CYS A 284 8.66 5.27 -23.28
CA CYS A 284 8.21 4.83 -24.60
C CYS A 284 9.28 5.17 -25.67
N SER A 285 9.45 4.29 -26.66
CA SER A 285 10.36 4.50 -27.79
C SER A 285 9.79 5.42 -28.89
N SER A 286 8.55 5.86 -28.71
CA SER A 286 7.81 6.74 -29.61
C SER A 286 7.29 7.95 -28.83
N ASN A 287 7.02 9.05 -29.53
CA ASN A 287 6.48 10.25 -28.91
C ASN A 287 5.04 10.02 -28.45
N THR A 288 4.71 10.41 -27.21
CA THR A 288 3.38 10.18 -26.60
C THR A 288 2.72 11.46 -26.10
N VAL A 289 1.40 11.44 -25.96
CA VAL A 289 0.54 12.46 -25.32
C VAL A 289 0.48 13.83 -26.03
N ALA A 290 1.61 14.46 -26.33
CA ALA A 290 1.72 15.78 -26.95
C ALA A 290 2.62 15.72 -28.18
N ASP A 291 2.30 16.52 -29.19
CA ASP A 291 3.15 16.62 -30.37
C ASP A 291 4.45 17.33 -30.00
N LEU A 292 5.59 16.78 -30.47
CA LEU A 292 6.92 17.31 -30.21
C LEU A 292 7.48 17.94 -31.49
N HIS A 293 7.80 19.23 -31.40
CA HIS A 293 8.32 20.01 -32.51
C HIS A 293 9.81 20.33 -32.32
N TYR A 294 10.56 20.34 -33.42
CA TYR A 294 11.92 20.87 -33.46
C TYR A 294 12.21 21.45 -34.86
N GLY A 295 12.29 22.78 -34.95
CA GLY A 295 12.24 23.46 -36.24
C GLY A 295 10.98 23.08 -37.04
N GLU A 296 11.16 22.61 -38.27
CA GLU A 296 10.07 22.15 -39.15
C GLU A 296 9.65 20.68 -38.87
N MET A 297 10.42 19.95 -38.06
CA MET A 297 10.12 18.56 -37.72
C MET A 297 9.00 18.50 -36.68
N THR A 298 8.05 17.58 -36.89
CA THR A 298 7.01 17.25 -35.91
C THR A 298 6.97 15.74 -35.70
N LEU A 299 7.09 15.30 -34.45
CA LEU A 299 6.77 13.95 -34.02
C LEU A 299 5.37 13.98 -33.39
N PRO A 300 4.34 13.39 -34.03
CA PRO A 300 3.00 13.33 -33.44
C PRO A 300 3.00 12.46 -32.17
N GLY A 301 2.19 12.84 -31.19
CA GLY A 301 2.04 12.08 -29.94
C GLY A 301 1.02 10.95 -30.09
N LEU A 302 1.41 9.72 -29.72
CA LEU A 302 0.48 8.61 -29.48
C LEU A 302 -0.55 9.00 -28.42
N ARG A 303 -1.82 8.67 -28.65
CA ARG A 303 -2.93 9.08 -27.78
C ARG A 303 -3.44 7.89 -26.97
N PHE A 304 -4.14 8.20 -25.89
CA PHE A 304 -4.84 7.19 -25.10
C PHE A 304 -6.26 7.01 -25.64
N ASP A 305 -6.59 5.80 -26.07
CA ASP A 305 -7.95 5.39 -26.40
C ASP A 305 -8.75 5.15 -25.13
N MET A 306 -9.57 6.14 -24.77
CA MET A 306 -10.43 6.08 -23.58
C MET A 306 -11.42 4.92 -23.59
N LYS A 307 -11.70 4.28 -24.75
CA LYS A 307 -12.54 3.08 -24.81
C LYS A 307 -11.84 1.83 -24.27
N LYS A 308 -10.50 1.83 -24.20
CA LYS A 308 -9.68 0.75 -23.66
C LYS A 308 -9.33 0.94 -22.18
N VAL A 309 -9.66 2.10 -21.61
CA VAL A 309 -9.47 2.38 -20.19
C VAL A 309 -10.56 1.67 -19.39
N SER A 310 -10.17 0.92 -18.36
CA SER A 310 -11.11 0.36 -17.38
C SER A 310 -10.95 1.04 -16.03
N VAL A 311 -12.02 1.09 -15.23
CA VAL A 311 -12.02 1.77 -13.93
C VAL A 311 -12.47 0.80 -12.85
N SER A 312 -11.70 0.68 -11.76
CA SER A 312 -12.07 -0.10 -10.59
C SER A 312 -13.19 0.58 -9.80
N ASP A 313 -13.80 -0.12 -8.84
CA ASP A 313 -14.84 0.49 -7.99
C ASP A 313 -14.24 1.52 -7.02
N SER A 314 -12.94 1.44 -6.71
CA SER A 314 -12.19 2.48 -5.99
C SER A 314 -11.75 3.67 -6.86
N GLY A 315 -12.10 3.68 -8.14
CA GLY A 315 -11.75 4.79 -9.05
C GLY A 315 -10.30 4.73 -9.55
N VAL A 316 -9.64 3.58 -9.48
CA VAL A 316 -8.34 3.36 -10.11
C VAL A 316 -8.54 3.11 -11.60
N PHE A 317 -7.84 3.88 -12.42
CA PHE A 317 -7.83 3.72 -13.87
C PHE A 317 -6.77 2.69 -14.27
N ASP A 318 -7.17 1.64 -14.98
CA ASP A 318 -6.26 0.76 -15.71
C ASP A 318 -6.16 1.26 -17.15
N ILE A 319 -4.98 1.77 -17.48
CA ILE A 319 -4.66 2.38 -18.77
C ILE A 319 -3.63 1.56 -19.57
N PHE A 320 -3.29 0.36 -19.10
CA PHE A 320 -2.18 -0.44 -19.65
C PHE A 320 -2.30 -0.70 -21.16
N GLU A 321 -3.52 -0.93 -21.64
CA GLU A 321 -3.83 -1.18 -23.05
C GLU A 321 -4.30 0.07 -23.82
N ALA A 322 -4.34 1.23 -23.15
CA ALA A 322 -5.01 2.40 -23.69
C ALA A 322 -4.13 3.23 -24.63
N LEU A 323 -2.81 3.21 -24.51
CA LEU A 323 -1.94 3.93 -25.45
C LEU A 323 -2.01 3.28 -26.84
N ASP A 324 -2.11 4.10 -27.89
CA ASP A 324 -2.01 3.66 -29.27
C ASP A 324 -0.74 2.84 -29.53
N ASP A 325 -0.85 1.81 -30.39
CA ASP A 325 0.24 0.89 -30.67
C ASP A 325 1.31 1.57 -31.56
N PRO A 326 2.56 1.74 -31.07
CA PRO A 326 3.63 2.33 -31.87
C PRO A 326 4.04 1.47 -33.08
N THR A 327 3.64 0.20 -33.13
CA THR A 327 3.95 -0.71 -34.24
C THR A 327 2.92 -0.67 -35.37
N ASP A 328 1.77 -0.01 -35.16
CA ASP A 328 0.80 0.25 -36.22
C ASP A 328 1.43 1.18 -37.27
N PRO A 329 1.41 0.83 -38.57
CA PRO A 329 1.90 1.69 -39.64
C PRO A 329 1.33 3.12 -39.62
N ALA A 330 0.09 3.31 -39.17
CA ALA A 330 -0.54 4.63 -39.02
C ALA A 330 0.19 5.51 -38.00
N ASN A 331 0.88 4.91 -37.04
CA ASN A 331 1.59 5.56 -35.95
C ASN A 331 3.10 5.69 -36.19
N SER A 332 3.60 5.24 -37.34
CA SER A 332 5.04 5.22 -37.67
C SER A 332 5.73 6.58 -37.55
N ALA A 333 5.01 7.69 -37.79
CA ALA A 333 5.53 9.05 -37.66
C ALA A 333 5.88 9.43 -36.20
N SER A 334 5.30 8.76 -35.20
CA SER A 334 5.57 9.01 -33.78
C SER A 334 6.91 8.44 -33.31
N VAL A 335 7.50 7.49 -34.05
CA VAL A 335 8.71 6.77 -33.63
C VAL A 335 9.90 7.72 -33.53
N ILE A 336 10.58 7.71 -32.38
CA ILE A 336 11.77 8.53 -32.17
C ILE A 336 12.92 7.86 -32.94
N PRO A 337 13.63 8.58 -33.82
CA PRO A 337 14.70 8.02 -34.64
C PRO A 337 16.02 7.87 -33.87
N ILE A 338 15.98 7.12 -32.76
CA ILE A 338 17.09 6.94 -31.81
C ILE A 338 18.38 6.39 -32.42
N GLU A 339 18.31 5.76 -33.60
CA GLU A 339 19.48 5.31 -34.37
C GLU A 339 20.39 6.47 -34.82
N LYS A 340 19.88 7.71 -34.83
CA LYS A 340 20.67 8.91 -35.14
C LYS A 340 21.56 9.36 -33.99
N ALA A 341 21.34 8.85 -32.78
CA ALA A 341 22.12 9.22 -31.62
C ALA A 341 23.50 8.53 -31.61
N GLU A 342 24.52 9.29 -31.22
CA GLU A 342 25.88 8.77 -30.98
C GLU A 342 26.17 8.56 -29.48
N GLY A 343 25.37 9.15 -28.59
CA GLY A 343 25.51 9.02 -27.14
C GLY A 343 25.05 7.65 -26.60
N HIS A 344 25.28 7.38 -25.32
CA HIS A 344 24.93 6.08 -24.71
C HIS A 344 23.53 6.06 -24.09
N PHE A 345 22.83 4.95 -24.23
CA PHE A 345 21.52 4.72 -23.64
C PHE A 345 21.59 3.75 -22.46
N LEU A 346 20.89 4.06 -21.37
CA LEU A 346 20.51 3.09 -20.35
C LEU A 346 18.99 3.01 -20.33
N LEU A 347 18.44 1.87 -20.75
CA LEU A 347 17.02 1.59 -20.70
C LEU A 347 16.72 0.84 -19.41
N VAL A 348 15.79 1.36 -18.61
CA VAL A 348 15.40 0.76 -17.33
C VAL A 348 13.92 0.47 -17.37
N VAL A 349 13.53 -0.80 -17.18
CA VAL A 349 12.12 -1.23 -17.26
C VAL A 349 11.71 -2.01 -16.01
N GLY A 350 10.47 -1.77 -15.59
CA GLY A 350 9.77 -2.62 -14.63
C GLY A 350 8.85 -3.58 -15.38
N GLU A 351 9.00 -4.88 -15.14
CA GLU A 351 8.26 -5.89 -15.90
C GLU A 351 6.76 -5.96 -15.56
N ASP A 352 6.33 -5.41 -14.42
CA ASP A 352 4.92 -5.25 -14.03
C ASP A 352 4.48 -3.78 -14.12
N ASP A 353 5.03 -3.02 -15.08
CA ASP A 353 4.51 -1.70 -15.43
C ASP A 353 3.05 -1.80 -15.89
N ARG A 354 2.16 -1.13 -15.15
CA ARG A 354 0.72 -1.07 -15.41
C ARG A 354 0.24 0.24 -16.02
N MET A 355 1.13 1.20 -16.25
CA MET A 355 0.80 2.42 -16.97
C MET A 355 0.84 2.19 -18.47
N TRP A 356 1.87 1.48 -18.94
CA TRP A 356 2.03 1.12 -20.36
C TRP A 356 3.08 0.01 -20.53
N LYS A 357 3.33 -0.41 -21.78
CA LYS A 357 4.16 -1.58 -22.10
C LYS A 357 5.66 -1.26 -22.17
N SER A 358 6.25 -0.77 -21.06
CA SER A 358 7.65 -0.30 -21.04
C SER A 358 8.68 -1.35 -21.52
N SER A 359 8.52 -2.63 -21.16
CA SER A 359 9.39 -3.71 -21.68
C SER A 359 9.33 -3.85 -23.20
N LEU A 360 8.12 -3.80 -23.78
CA LEU A 360 7.93 -3.85 -25.23
C LEU A 360 8.58 -2.64 -25.92
N TYR A 361 8.43 -1.45 -25.34
CA TYR A 361 9.02 -0.24 -25.90
C TYR A 361 10.56 -0.26 -25.86
N ALA A 362 11.15 -0.76 -24.77
CA ALA A 362 12.60 -0.97 -24.70
C ALA A 362 13.08 -2.00 -25.74
N GLU A 363 12.35 -3.10 -25.95
CA GLU A 363 12.66 -4.07 -27.00
C GLU A 363 12.56 -3.47 -28.42
N LEU A 364 11.57 -2.61 -28.67
CA LEU A 364 11.43 -1.89 -29.94
C LEU A 364 12.61 -0.94 -30.17
N ALA A 365 13.01 -0.19 -29.15
CA ALA A 365 14.17 0.68 -29.19
C ALA A 365 15.46 -0.11 -29.50
N ILE A 366 15.71 -1.20 -28.77
CA ILE A 366 16.88 -2.06 -28.95
C ILE A 366 16.91 -2.68 -30.35
N ARG A 367 15.76 -3.17 -30.84
CA ARG A 367 15.65 -3.71 -32.20
C ARG A 367 16.04 -2.66 -33.24
N ARG A 368 15.55 -1.43 -33.09
CA ARG A 368 15.86 -0.32 -34.00
C ARG A 368 17.34 0.05 -33.99
N LEU A 369 17.96 0.14 -32.82
CA LEU A 369 19.40 0.39 -32.67
C LEU A 369 20.23 -0.72 -33.36
N ARG A 370 19.93 -1.99 -33.05
CA ARG A 370 20.64 -3.14 -33.66
C ARG A 370 20.50 -3.21 -35.17
N GLN A 371 19.31 -2.91 -35.71
CA GLN A 371 19.08 -2.86 -37.16
C GLN A 371 19.95 -1.82 -37.88
N HIS A 372 20.41 -0.79 -37.16
CA HIS A 372 21.29 0.25 -37.68
C HIS A 372 22.75 0.09 -37.20
N GLY A 373 23.11 -1.10 -36.70
CA GLY A 373 24.49 -1.41 -36.28
C GLY A 373 24.95 -0.68 -35.01
N LYS A 374 24.01 -0.21 -34.18
CA LYS A 374 24.30 0.48 -32.93
C LYS A 374 24.36 -0.50 -31.75
N GLU A 375 25.37 -0.34 -30.89
CA GLU A 375 25.60 -1.15 -29.66
C GLU A 375 25.76 -0.29 -28.40
N ASN A 376 25.57 1.02 -28.52
CA ASN A 376 25.70 2.04 -27.47
C ASN A 376 24.51 2.04 -26.48
N PHE A 377 24.04 0.87 -26.04
CA PHE A 377 22.92 0.76 -25.10
C PHE A 377 23.08 -0.38 -24.09
N GLU A 378 22.45 -0.20 -22.93
CA GLU A 378 22.27 -1.23 -21.90
C GLU A 378 20.79 -1.32 -21.50
N LEU A 379 20.34 -2.52 -21.10
CA LEU A 379 19.00 -2.77 -20.60
C LEU A 379 19.06 -3.34 -19.18
N LEU A 380 18.38 -2.68 -18.25
CA LEU A 380 18.10 -3.20 -16.92
C LEU A 380 16.60 -3.51 -16.82
N SER A 381 16.28 -4.80 -16.65
CA SER A 381 14.92 -5.29 -16.47
C SER A 381 14.73 -5.76 -15.04
N TYR A 382 13.68 -5.26 -14.38
CA TYR A 382 13.39 -5.57 -12.98
C TYR A 382 12.05 -6.31 -12.85
N PRO A 383 12.07 -7.63 -12.63
CA PRO A 383 10.87 -8.42 -12.37
C PRO A 383 10.07 -7.89 -11.18
N GLY A 384 8.76 -7.74 -11.35
CA GLY A 384 7.83 -7.25 -10.31
C GLY A 384 7.91 -5.75 -10.01
N ALA A 385 8.85 -5.01 -10.60
CA ALA A 385 8.85 -3.56 -10.52
C ALA A 385 7.77 -2.96 -11.43
N GLY A 386 7.12 -1.89 -10.95
CA GLY A 386 6.10 -1.17 -11.71
C GLY A 386 6.64 0.04 -12.49
N HIS A 387 5.73 0.92 -12.91
CA HIS A 387 6.08 2.11 -13.72
C HIS A 387 7.03 3.08 -13.02
N ARG A 388 6.84 3.30 -11.71
CA ARG A 388 7.57 4.30 -10.92
C ARG A 388 8.76 3.67 -10.21
N ILE A 389 9.93 3.73 -10.85
CA ILE A 389 11.21 3.32 -10.26
C ILE A 389 11.91 4.58 -9.71
N ASP A 390 11.68 4.83 -8.42
CA ASP A 390 12.18 6.00 -7.69
C ASP A 390 13.43 5.65 -6.85
N PRO A 391 14.11 6.66 -6.25
CA PRO A 391 15.30 6.43 -5.44
C PRO A 391 15.10 5.37 -4.33
N PRO A 392 16.17 4.67 -3.92
CA PRO A 392 16.10 3.59 -2.94
C PRO A 392 15.29 3.92 -1.69
N SER A 393 14.55 2.92 -1.19
CA SER A 393 13.68 3.03 -0.01
C SER A 393 12.49 3.99 -0.15
N THR A 394 12.23 4.55 -1.35
CA THR A 394 10.96 5.23 -1.62
C THR A 394 9.82 4.22 -1.50
N PRO A 395 8.78 4.49 -0.69
CA PRO A 395 7.76 3.48 -0.47
C PRO A 395 6.98 3.14 -1.74
N PHE A 396 6.76 1.85 -1.94
CA PHE A 396 6.01 1.36 -3.09
C PHE A 396 4.52 1.69 -2.94
N CYS A 397 3.91 2.21 -3.99
CA CYS A 397 2.48 2.50 -4.03
C CYS A 397 1.83 1.71 -5.15
N GLN A 398 1.17 0.61 -4.78
CA GLN A 398 0.39 -0.17 -5.72
C GLN A 398 -1.05 0.34 -5.78
N ALA A 399 -1.41 0.98 -6.89
CA ALA A 399 -2.79 1.30 -7.22
C ALA A 399 -3.44 0.12 -7.95
N LYS A 400 -3.57 -1.03 -7.26
CA LYS A 400 -4.26 -2.21 -7.79
C LYS A 400 -4.92 -2.95 -6.64
N ALA A 401 -6.23 -3.13 -6.71
CA ALA A 401 -6.93 -3.98 -5.75
C ALA A 401 -6.44 -5.42 -5.88
N THR A 402 -6.33 -6.13 -4.75
CA THR A 402 -6.07 -7.57 -4.79
C THR A 402 -7.31 -8.28 -5.34
N THR A 403 -7.14 -9.08 -6.39
CA THR A 403 -8.22 -9.95 -6.90
C THR A 403 -8.40 -11.16 -5.96
N ILE A 404 -9.58 -11.79 -5.96
CA ILE A 404 -9.77 -13.03 -5.20
C ILE A 404 -8.80 -14.10 -5.70
N LYS A 405 -8.57 -14.17 -7.02
CA LYS A 405 -7.61 -15.12 -7.61
C LYS A 405 -6.21 -14.96 -6.99
N GLU A 406 -5.70 -13.74 -6.90
CA GLU A 406 -4.40 -13.45 -6.29
C GLU A 406 -4.40 -13.74 -4.79
N ALA A 407 -5.46 -13.34 -4.07
CA ALA A 407 -5.60 -13.62 -2.64
C ALA A 407 -5.60 -15.14 -2.35
N LEU A 408 -6.28 -15.92 -3.19
CA LEU A 408 -6.31 -17.38 -3.10
C LEU A 408 -4.93 -17.97 -3.36
N ALA A 409 -4.23 -17.55 -4.43
CA ALA A 409 -2.90 -18.05 -4.72
C ALA A 409 -1.92 -17.80 -3.55
N LYS A 410 -1.92 -16.58 -2.99
CA LYS A 410 -1.13 -16.22 -1.80
C LYS A 410 -1.53 -17.06 -0.58
N TRP A 411 -2.82 -17.32 -0.41
CA TRP A 411 -3.34 -18.14 0.69
C TRP A 411 -2.93 -19.62 0.55
N GLU A 412 -2.98 -20.19 -0.66
CA GLU A 412 -2.56 -21.56 -0.94
C GLU A 412 -1.06 -21.73 -0.68
N GLU A 413 -0.24 -20.78 -1.15
CA GLU A 413 1.20 -20.75 -0.91
C GLU A 413 1.51 -20.72 0.60
N LYS A 414 0.85 -19.82 1.34
CA LYS A 414 1.07 -19.64 2.77
C LYS A 414 0.56 -20.81 3.63
N SER A 415 -0.56 -21.43 3.23
CA SER A 415 -1.19 -22.51 3.99
C SER A 415 -0.70 -23.90 3.60
N GLY A 416 -0.12 -24.05 2.41
CA GLY A 416 0.21 -25.34 1.80
C GLY A 416 -1.02 -26.16 1.38
N GLN A 417 -2.24 -25.59 1.44
CA GLN A 417 -3.48 -26.26 1.09
C GLN A 417 -3.98 -25.81 -0.28
N LYS A 418 -4.68 -26.69 -0.99
CA LYS A 418 -5.44 -26.32 -2.19
C LYS A 418 -6.79 -25.72 -1.81
N ALA A 419 -7.12 -24.58 -2.39
CA ALA A 419 -8.35 -23.84 -2.15
C ALA A 419 -9.61 -24.69 -2.44
N SER A 420 -9.54 -25.61 -3.40
CA SER A 420 -10.66 -26.51 -3.74
C SER A 420 -10.95 -27.59 -2.69
N GLU A 421 -9.98 -27.90 -1.84
CA GLU A 421 -10.08 -28.96 -0.82
C GLU A 421 -10.29 -28.38 0.59
N ALA A 422 -9.96 -27.10 0.76
CA ALA A 422 -10.01 -26.41 2.03
C ALA A 422 -11.43 -26.23 2.58
N LYS A 423 -11.60 -26.53 3.86
CA LYS A 423 -12.84 -26.25 4.60
C LYS A 423 -12.91 -24.83 5.16
N GLU A 424 -11.77 -24.20 5.39
CA GLU A 424 -11.68 -22.86 5.95
C GLU A 424 -10.66 -22.04 5.15
N VAL A 425 -11.12 -20.93 4.58
CA VAL A 425 -10.29 -20.05 3.73
C VAL A 425 -10.32 -18.64 4.28
N LYS A 426 -9.13 -18.07 4.47
CA LYS A 426 -8.91 -16.78 5.15
C LYS A 426 -8.28 -15.75 4.22
N LEU A 427 -9.12 -14.91 3.63
CA LEU A 427 -8.76 -13.82 2.72
C LEU A 427 -9.03 -12.44 3.35
N TYR A 428 -8.95 -12.34 4.68
CA TYR A 428 -9.16 -11.08 5.38
C TYR A 428 -7.91 -10.19 5.29
N GLY A 429 -8.08 -8.87 5.39
CA GLY A 429 -6.97 -7.92 5.55
C GLY A 429 -5.97 -7.93 4.39
N GLN A 430 -6.45 -8.02 3.15
CA GLN A 430 -5.54 -7.99 2.00
C GLN A 430 -4.91 -6.59 1.88
N VAL A 431 -3.64 -6.55 1.47
CA VAL A 431 -2.91 -5.32 1.20
C VAL A 431 -2.24 -5.47 -0.17
N PRO A 432 -2.65 -4.70 -1.19
CA PRO A 432 -3.85 -3.83 -1.23
C PRO A 432 -5.17 -4.60 -1.01
N PRO A 433 -6.27 -3.95 -0.57
CA PRO A 433 -7.52 -4.64 -0.22
C PRO A 433 -8.23 -5.25 -1.43
N VAL A 434 -9.09 -6.24 -1.16
CA VAL A 434 -10.04 -6.76 -2.15
C VAL A 434 -11.21 -5.78 -2.30
N GLU A 435 -11.55 -5.42 -3.53
CA GLU A 435 -12.70 -4.55 -3.83
C GLU A 435 -13.88 -5.33 -4.42
N LYS A 436 -13.59 -6.40 -5.18
CA LYS A 436 -14.61 -7.18 -5.88
C LYS A 436 -14.50 -8.66 -5.51
N MET A 437 -15.63 -9.25 -5.14
CA MET A 437 -15.78 -10.70 -5.10
C MET A 437 -15.85 -11.21 -6.55
N ASP A 438 -14.76 -11.73 -7.09
CA ASP A 438 -14.70 -12.23 -8.48
C ASP A 438 -15.02 -13.74 -8.59
N GLY A 439 -15.05 -14.25 -9.83
CA GLY A 439 -15.43 -15.62 -10.15
C GLY A 439 -14.51 -16.70 -9.57
N ALA A 440 -13.30 -16.36 -9.13
CA ALA A 440 -12.35 -17.31 -8.55
C ALA A 440 -12.86 -17.94 -7.24
N LEU A 441 -13.80 -17.28 -6.54
CA LEU A 441 -14.50 -17.87 -5.39
C LEU A 441 -15.17 -19.21 -5.75
N SER A 442 -15.54 -19.41 -7.02
CA SER A 442 -16.14 -20.65 -7.51
C SER A 442 -15.27 -21.89 -7.29
N ALA A 443 -13.97 -21.73 -7.06
CA ALA A 443 -13.05 -22.81 -6.73
C ALA A 443 -13.30 -23.40 -5.32
N LEU A 444 -13.93 -22.65 -4.41
CA LEU A 444 -14.10 -22.98 -2.99
C LEU A 444 -15.24 -23.98 -2.72
N VAL A 445 -15.31 -25.07 -3.49
CA VAL A 445 -16.42 -26.03 -3.49
C VAL A 445 -16.61 -26.77 -2.16
N ASN A 446 -15.54 -26.91 -1.37
CA ASN A 446 -15.56 -27.59 -0.07
C ASN A 446 -15.55 -26.62 1.13
N CYS A 447 -15.54 -25.31 0.87
CA CYS A 447 -15.39 -24.32 1.91
C CYS A 447 -16.64 -24.23 2.80
N GLU A 448 -16.44 -24.44 4.11
CA GLU A 448 -17.43 -24.30 5.17
C GLU A 448 -17.33 -22.93 5.85
N LYS A 449 -16.14 -22.31 5.86
CA LYS A 449 -15.86 -21.01 6.50
C LYS A 449 -15.03 -20.10 5.59
N LEU A 450 -15.61 -18.98 5.17
CA LEU A 450 -14.93 -17.98 4.34
C LEU A 450 -14.77 -16.66 5.09
N SER A 451 -13.54 -16.17 5.21
CA SER A 451 -13.24 -14.87 5.79
C SER A 451 -12.75 -13.88 4.73
N LEU A 452 -13.46 -12.78 4.56
CA LEU A 452 -13.19 -11.66 3.65
C LEU A 452 -13.24 -10.31 4.38
N SER A 453 -13.19 -10.32 5.72
CA SER A 453 -13.24 -9.11 6.54
C SER A 453 -12.04 -8.19 6.32
N THR A 454 -12.17 -6.90 6.63
CA THR A 454 -11.11 -5.89 6.51
C THR A 454 -10.59 -5.80 5.07
N ASN A 455 -11.51 -5.54 4.15
CA ASN A 455 -11.27 -5.29 2.74
C ASN A 455 -12.12 -4.07 2.31
N CYS A 456 -12.30 -3.84 1.01
CA CYS A 456 -13.09 -2.72 0.47
C CYS A 456 -14.27 -3.20 -0.39
N ILE A 457 -14.80 -4.39 -0.11
CA ILE A 457 -15.87 -5.02 -0.90
C ILE A 457 -17.16 -4.21 -0.77
N ASP A 458 -17.78 -3.83 -1.87
CA ASP A 458 -19.03 -3.06 -1.87
C ASP A 458 -20.28 -3.89 -2.26
N ARG A 459 -20.07 -5.03 -2.92
CA ARG A 459 -21.11 -5.93 -3.42
C ARG A 459 -20.78 -7.40 -3.13
N ILE A 460 -21.75 -8.11 -2.57
CA ILE A 460 -21.68 -9.56 -2.38
C ILE A 460 -22.02 -10.26 -3.71
N ALA A 461 -21.13 -11.11 -4.21
CA ALA A 461 -21.31 -11.82 -5.48
C ALA A 461 -20.53 -13.13 -5.51
N ASN A 462 -20.79 -13.95 -6.54
CA ASN A 462 -20.00 -15.15 -6.88
C ASN A 462 -19.94 -16.24 -5.78
N LEU A 463 -21.00 -16.34 -4.96
CA LEU A 463 -21.13 -17.37 -3.92
C LEU A 463 -21.81 -18.66 -4.39
N ASN A 464 -22.22 -18.74 -5.67
CA ASN A 464 -23.11 -19.78 -6.20
C ASN A 464 -22.61 -21.23 -5.99
N ASN A 465 -21.30 -21.45 -6.05
CA ASN A 465 -20.70 -22.79 -5.94
C ASN A 465 -20.33 -23.18 -4.50
N LEU A 466 -20.46 -22.27 -3.53
CA LEU A 466 -20.07 -22.49 -2.14
C LEU A 466 -21.21 -23.19 -1.37
N LYS A 467 -21.64 -24.36 -1.87
CA LYS A 467 -22.81 -25.12 -1.37
C LYS A 467 -22.63 -25.71 0.04
N LYS A 468 -21.45 -25.57 0.64
CA LYS A 468 -21.15 -26.04 1.99
C LYS A 468 -20.90 -24.89 2.97
N LEU A 469 -21.02 -23.64 2.53
CA LEU A 469 -20.66 -22.48 3.34
C LEU A 469 -21.63 -22.31 4.52
N ARG A 470 -21.09 -22.34 5.72
CA ARG A 470 -21.81 -22.19 7.00
C ARG A 470 -21.47 -20.87 7.69
N ILE A 471 -20.23 -20.40 7.56
CA ILE A 471 -19.76 -19.15 8.18
C ILE A 471 -19.20 -18.23 7.11
N LEU A 472 -19.74 -17.01 7.03
CA LEU A 472 -19.25 -15.97 6.14
C LEU A 472 -18.91 -14.71 6.93
N SER A 473 -17.65 -14.29 6.84
CA SER A 473 -17.15 -13.09 7.50
C SER A 473 -16.82 -12.01 6.47
N LEU A 474 -17.53 -10.89 6.53
CA LEU A 474 -17.51 -9.73 5.65
C LEU A 474 -17.43 -8.41 6.43
N GLY A 475 -17.01 -8.43 7.70
CA GLY A 475 -16.94 -7.23 8.51
C GLY A 475 -15.84 -6.26 8.04
N ARG A 476 -15.99 -4.95 8.29
CA ARG A 476 -15.07 -3.90 7.82
C ARG A 476 -14.89 -3.96 6.29
N ASN A 477 -15.99 -3.70 5.58
CA ASN A 477 -16.08 -3.58 4.13
C ASN A 477 -17.00 -2.39 3.78
N ASN A 478 -17.34 -2.20 2.50
CA ASN A 478 -18.16 -1.10 1.99
C ASN A 478 -19.57 -1.55 1.56
N ILE A 479 -20.08 -2.67 2.09
CA ILE A 479 -21.31 -3.31 1.64
C ILE A 479 -22.53 -2.47 2.02
N LYS A 480 -23.42 -2.23 1.04
CA LYS A 480 -24.62 -1.37 1.23
C LYS A 480 -25.93 -2.15 1.39
N ASN A 481 -25.96 -3.42 0.98
CA ASN A 481 -27.15 -4.27 1.05
C ASN A 481 -26.77 -5.75 1.02
N LEU A 482 -27.75 -6.61 1.27
CA LEU A 482 -27.58 -8.06 1.40
C LEU A 482 -27.75 -8.84 0.09
N ASN A 483 -27.92 -8.16 -1.05
CA ASN A 483 -28.12 -8.83 -2.34
C ASN A 483 -26.90 -9.70 -2.67
N GLY A 484 -27.15 -10.92 -3.13
CA GLY A 484 -26.11 -11.90 -3.47
C GLY A 484 -25.92 -13.00 -2.42
N LEU A 485 -26.39 -12.80 -1.18
CA LEU A 485 -26.40 -13.86 -0.15
C LEU A 485 -27.36 -15.01 -0.47
N GLU A 486 -28.32 -14.77 -1.37
CA GLU A 486 -29.37 -15.74 -1.70
C GLU A 486 -28.79 -17.05 -2.26
N ALA A 487 -27.60 -16.96 -2.84
CA ALA A 487 -26.81 -18.08 -3.35
C ALA A 487 -26.39 -19.10 -2.27
N VAL A 488 -26.30 -18.69 -1.00
CA VAL A 488 -25.88 -19.51 0.15
C VAL A 488 -26.94 -19.54 1.27
N ALA A 489 -28.15 -19.09 0.97
CA ALA A 489 -29.22 -18.93 1.97
C ALA A 489 -29.67 -20.24 2.65
N GLU A 490 -29.53 -21.37 1.96
CA GLU A 490 -29.90 -22.70 2.48
C GLU A 490 -28.85 -23.33 3.39
N THR A 491 -27.64 -22.76 3.47
CA THR A 491 -26.48 -23.36 4.15
C THR A 491 -25.89 -22.46 5.24
N LEU A 492 -26.03 -21.14 5.09
CA LEU A 492 -25.39 -20.18 5.99
C LEU A 492 -26.00 -20.20 7.40
N GLU A 493 -25.14 -20.38 8.41
CA GLU A 493 -25.49 -20.44 9.83
C GLU A 493 -24.99 -19.20 10.60
N GLU A 494 -23.85 -18.64 10.18
CA GLU A 494 -23.28 -17.45 10.79
C GLU A 494 -22.88 -16.41 9.73
N LEU A 495 -23.29 -15.16 9.94
CA LEU A 495 -22.93 -14.02 9.10
C LEU A 495 -22.33 -12.91 9.96
N TRP A 496 -21.08 -12.54 9.68
CA TRP A 496 -20.41 -11.43 10.35
C TRP A 496 -20.23 -10.29 9.34
N ILE A 497 -21.02 -9.23 9.44
CA ILE A 497 -21.09 -8.11 8.49
C ILE A 497 -21.03 -6.75 9.20
N SER A 498 -20.47 -6.70 10.40
CA SER A 498 -20.24 -5.48 11.16
C SER A 498 -19.33 -4.47 10.44
N TYR A 499 -19.45 -3.18 10.72
CA TYR A 499 -18.64 -2.11 10.09
C TYR A 499 -18.78 -2.11 8.57
N ASN A 500 -20.02 -1.93 8.10
CA ASN A 500 -20.39 -1.78 6.69
C ASN A 500 -21.37 -0.60 6.56
N LEU A 501 -21.99 -0.43 5.39
CA LEU A 501 -22.88 0.69 5.07
C LEU A 501 -24.33 0.21 4.84
N ILE A 502 -24.78 -0.83 5.56
CA ILE A 502 -26.10 -1.44 5.34
C ILE A 502 -27.18 -0.58 5.97
N GLU A 503 -28.06 -0.03 5.14
CA GLU A 503 -29.23 0.73 5.60
C GLU A 503 -30.51 -0.12 5.69
N LYS A 504 -30.64 -1.13 4.81
CA LYS A 504 -31.86 -1.91 4.61
C LYS A 504 -31.59 -3.40 4.67
N LEU A 505 -32.45 -4.15 5.34
CA LEU A 505 -32.36 -5.60 5.54
C LEU A 505 -33.23 -6.39 4.54
N ARG A 506 -33.51 -5.80 3.38
CA ARG A 506 -34.17 -6.52 2.28
C ARG A 506 -33.32 -7.73 1.86
N GLY A 507 -33.97 -8.88 1.72
CA GLY A 507 -33.30 -10.14 1.36
C GLY A 507 -32.99 -11.04 2.56
N ILE A 508 -32.87 -10.50 3.79
CA ILE A 508 -32.47 -11.29 4.97
C ILE A 508 -33.31 -12.56 5.19
N ARG A 509 -34.62 -12.48 4.89
CA ARG A 509 -35.61 -13.54 5.12
C ARG A 509 -35.34 -14.87 4.42
N VAL A 510 -34.51 -14.89 3.38
CA VAL A 510 -34.23 -16.14 2.65
C VAL A 510 -33.27 -17.05 3.43
N MET A 511 -32.48 -16.50 4.36
CA MET A 511 -31.47 -17.24 5.11
C MET A 511 -32.08 -18.05 6.27
N LYS A 512 -32.76 -19.16 5.94
CA LYS A 512 -33.54 -19.94 6.91
C LYS A 512 -32.73 -20.67 7.97
N LYS A 513 -31.42 -20.82 7.82
CA LYS A 513 -30.53 -21.48 8.79
C LYS A 513 -29.68 -20.53 9.62
N LEU A 514 -29.80 -19.21 9.42
CA LEU A 514 -28.96 -18.23 10.09
C LEU A 514 -29.28 -18.16 11.59
N LYS A 515 -28.28 -18.51 12.42
CA LYS A 515 -28.35 -18.53 13.89
C LYS A 515 -27.64 -17.35 14.53
N VAL A 516 -26.52 -16.94 13.95
CA VAL A 516 -25.66 -15.87 14.48
C VAL A 516 -25.53 -14.76 13.43
N LEU A 517 -25.88 -13.54 13.81
CA LEU A 517 -25.74 -12.36 12.98
C LEU A 517 -24.99 -11.26 13.73
N TYR A 518 -23.78 -10.96 13.29
CA TYR A 518 -23.03 -9.80 13.77
C TYR A 518 -23.11 -8.70 12.73
N MET A 519 -23.79 -7.60 13.04
CA MET A 519 -24.02 -6.49 12.13
C MET A 519 -23.93 -5.12 12.81
N SER A 520 -23.14 -5.03 13.88
CA SER A 520 -22.83 -3.76 14.57
C SER A 520 -22.20 -2.72 13.63
N ASN A 521 -22.36 -1.44 13.91
CA ASN A 521 -21.76 -0.34 13.13
C ASN A 521 -22.16 -0.43 11.64
N ASN A 522 -23.46 -0.45 11.40
CA ASN A 522 -24.09 -0.29 10.08
C ASN A 522 -25.05 0.92 10.14
N LEU A 523 -25.88 1.12 9.12
CA LEU A 523 -26.70 2.33 8.96
C LEU A 523 -28.20 2.07 9.13
N VAL A 524 -28.60 0.99 9.81
CA VAL A 524 -30.01 0.68 10.03
C VAL A 524 -30.60 1.65 11.07
N LYS A 525 -31.57 2.44 10.65
CA LYS A 525 -32.08 3.60 11.43
C LYS A 525 -33.50 3.45 11.98
N ASP A 526 -34.28 2.50 11.48
CA ASP A 526 -35.73 2.42 11.70
C ASP A 526 -36.19 1.00 12.06
N TRP A 527 -37.21 0.88 12.91
CA TRP A 527 -37.78 -0.40 13.34
C TRP A 527 -38.37 -1.23 12.20
N ALA A 528 -38.85 -0.60 11.13
CA ALA A 528 -39.41 -1.30 9.97
C ALA A 528 -38.38 -2.25 9.32
N GLU A 529 -37.11 -1.88 9.34
CA GLU A 529 -36.04 -2.76 8.85
C GLU A 529 -35.65 -3.80 9.90
N PHE A 530 -35.60 -3.44 11.19
CA PHE A 530 -35.27 -4.36 12.28
C PHE A 530 -36.26 -5.52 12.41
N VAL A 531 -37.58 -5.28 12.28
CA VAL A 531 -38.62 -6.31 12.41
C VAL A 531 -38.46 -7.42 11.37
N ARG A 532 -37.79 -7.17 10.23
CA ARG A 532 -37.49 -8.21 9.23
C ARG A 532 -36.63 -9.34 9.80
N LEU A 533 -35.84 -9.10 10.85
CA LEU A 533 -35.07 -10.14 11.55
C LEU A 533 -35.99 -11.18 12.21
N ALA A 534 -37.24 -10.84 12.53
CA ALA A 534 -38.24 -11.78 13.02
C ALA A 534 -38.64 -12.82 11.95
N GLU A 535 -38.35 -12.60 10.67
CA GLU A 535 -38.62 -13.56 9.58
C GLU A 535 -37.58 -14.71 9.52
N LEU A 536 -36.47 -14.62 10.27
CA LEU A 536 -35.43 -15.64 10.36
C LEU A 536 -35.79 -16.70 11.40
N PRO A 537 -36.13 -17.94 11.04
CA PRO A 537 -36.79 -18.87 11.98
C PRO A 537 -35.90 -19.29 13.17
N VAL A 538 -34.58 -19.30 13.00
CA VAL A 538 -33.63 -19.85 13.97
C VAL A 538 -32.56 -18.85 14.44
N LEU A 539 -32.80 -17.54 14.30
CA LEU A 539 -31.86 -16.53 14.78
C LEU A 539 -31.81 -16.51 16.32
N GLU A 540 -30.65 -16.80 16.89
CA GLU A 540 -30.44 -16.91 18.34
C GLU A 540 -29.52 -15.81 18.89
N GLU A 541 -28.51 -15.39 18.12
CA GLU A 541 -27.53 -14.39 18.55
C GLU A 541 -27.45 -13.23 17.56
N LEU A 542 -27.59 -12.02 18.09
CA LEU A 542 -27.52 -10.77 17.32
C LEU A 542 -26.56 -9.78 17.99
N VAL A 543 -25.67 -9.20 17.21
CA VAL A 543 -24.90 -8.01 17.61
C VAL A 543 -25.24 -6.88 16.65
N PHE A 544 -25.83 -5.82 17.17
CA PHE A 544 -26.46 -4.71 16.45
C PHE A 544 -26.00 -3.33 16.95
N VAL A 545 -25.19 -3.27 18.00
CA VAL A 545 -24.59 -2.04 18.56
C VAL A 545 -23.99 -1.10 17.51
N GLY A 546 -24.15 0.21 17.67
CA GLY A 546 -23.59 1.22 16.75
C GLY A 546 -24.36 1.38 15.43
N ASN A 547 -25.56 0.81 15.34
CA ASN A 547 -26.52 1.19 14.29
C ASN A 547 -27.33 2.41 14.76
N PRO A 548 -27.70 3.38 13.89
CA PRO A 548 -28.47 4.56 14.29
C PRO A 548 -29.78 4.26 15.02
N LEU A 549 -30.42 3.13 14.72
CA LEU A 549 -31.60 2.68 15.47
C LEU A 549 -31.25 2.38 16.94
N GLN A 550 -30.17 1.63 17.18
CA GLN A 550 -29.75 1.25 18.53
C GLN A 550 -29.18 2.44 19.30
N GLU A 551 -28.43 3.33 18.64
CA GLU A 551 -27.86 4.52 19.27
C GLU A 551 -28.92 5.45 19.86
N LYS A 552 -30.11 5.53 19.24
CA LYS A 552 -31.27 6.28 19.80
C LYS A 552 -31.70 5.78 21.19
N PHE A 553 -31.44 4.51 21.50
CA PHE A 553 -31.77 3.87 22.78
C PHE A 553 -30.51 3.58 23.61
N ALA A 554 -29.32 4.03 23.18
CA ALA A 554 -28.06 3.72 23.87
C ALA A 554 -27.95 4.38 25.26
N ALA A 555 -28.71 5.45 25.52
CA ALA A 555 -28.76 6.09 26.84
C ALA A 555 -29.45 5.21 27.90
N ASP A 556 -30.33 4.29 27.47
CA ASP A 556 -30.99 3.31 28.33
C ASP A 556 -30.90 1.92 27.68
N GLN A 557 -29.81 1.22 28.00
CA GLN A 557 -29.52 -0.11 27.49
C GLN A 557 -30.63 -1.12 27.81
N HIS A 558 -31.39 -0.92 28.89
CA HIS A 558 -32.49 -1.81 29.26
C HIS A 558 -33.65 -1.66 28.27
N SER A 559 -34.02 -0.42 27.95
CA SER A 559 -35.05 -0.11 26.95
C SER A 559 -34.73 -0.68 25.57
N TRP A 560 -33.46 -0.61 25.13
CA TRP A 560 -33.04 -1.22 23.85
C TRP A 560 -33.30 -2.73 23.83
N ILE A 561 -32.83 -3.45 24.86
CA ILE A 561 -32.92 -4.91 24.91
C ILE A 561 -34.39 -5.34 24.96
N GLU A 562 -35.22 -4.71 25.78
CA GLU A 562 -36.66 -5.01 25.89
C GLU A 562 -37.39 -4.79 24.55
N GLU A 563 -37.23 -3.62 23.92
CA GLU A 563 -37.94 -3.30 22.68
C GLU A 563 -37.47 -4.17 21.50
N ALA A 564 -36.17 -4.47 21.43
CA ALA A 564 -35.61 -5.34 20.39
C ALA A 564 -36.09 -6.78 20.53
N THR A 565 -36.06 -7.34 21.74
CA THR A 565 -36.46 -8.73 22.02
C THR A 565 -37.97 -8.91 21.90
N LYS A 566 -38.79 -7.91 22.23
CA LYS A 566 -40.24 -7.92 21.95
C LYS A 566 -40.55 -8.11 20.47
N ARG A 567 -39.75 -7.52 19.58
CA ARG A 567 -39.92 -7.63 18.11
C ARG A 567 -39.28 -8.87 17.52
N VAL A 568 -38.21 -9.37 18.14
CA VAL A 568 -37.50 -10.60 17.72
C VAL A 568 -37.40 -11.56 18.92
N PRO A 569 -38.51 -12.21 19.32
CA PRO A 569 -38.63 -12.93 20.60
C PRO A 569 -37.82 -14.23 20.69
N LYS A 570 -37.15 -14.62 19.61
CA LYS A 570 -36.33 -15.83 19.52
C LYS A 570 -34.86 -15.62 19.91
N LEU A 571 -34.43 -14.36 20.07
CA LEU A 571 -33.06 -14.06 20.47
C LEU A 571 -32.78 -14.60 21.87
N LYS A 572 -31.69 -15.34 21.99
CA LYS A 572 -31.11 -15.79 23.27
C LYS A 572 -30.01 -14.84 23.73
N LYS A 573 -29.36 -14.15 22.80
CA LYS A 573 -28.27 -13.20 23.08
C LYS A 573 -28.36 -11.98 22.15
N LEU A 574 -28.31 -10.79 22.74
CA LEU A 574 -28.34 -9.51 22.05
C LEU A 574 -27.21 -8.62 22.56
N ASP A 575 -26.36 -8.14 21.66
CA ASP A 575 -25.25 -7.22 21.96
C ASP A 575 -24.33 -7.71 23.10
N GLY A 576 -24.06 -9.02 23.11
CA GLY A 576 -23.23 -9.65 24.14
C GLY A 576 -23.98 -10.03 25.43
N THR A 577 -25.24 -9.59 25.59
CA THR A 577 -26.06 -9.81 26.79
C THR A 577 -27.02 -10.99 26.60
N LEU A 578 -27.14 -11.84 27.61
CA LEU A 578 -28.12 -12.94 27.62
C LEU A 578 -29.53 -12.39 27.81
N VAL A 579 -30.48 -12.86 26.99
CA VAL A 579 -31.89 -12.51 27.10
C VAL A 579 -32.57 -13.55 27.99
N VAL A 580 -32.91 -13.15 29.22
CA VAL A 580 -33.65 -14.00 30.16
C VAL A 580 -35.15 -13.80 29.91
N LYS A 581 -35.86 -14.86 29.56
CA LYS A 581 -37.33 -14.84 29.50
C LYS A 581 -37.87 -15.14 30.90
N GLY A 582 -38.71 -14.28 31.45
CA GLY A 582 -39.52 -14.65 32.60
C GLY A 582 -40.46 -15.79 32.20
N GLU A 583 -40.40 -16.92 32.89
CA GLU A 583 -41.41 -17.97 32.78
C GLU A 583 -42.73 -17.37 33.28
N GLU A 584 -43.74 -17.27 32.41
CA GLU A 584 -45.12 -17.10 32.87
C GLU A 584 -45.51 -18.40 33.57
N GLU A 585 -45.79 -18.31 34.87
CA GLU A 585 -46.34 -19.40 35.68
C GLU A 585 -47.59 -19.97 35.01
N GLU A 586 -47.51 -21.22 34.54
CA GLU A 586 -48.69 -22.05 34.34
C GLU A 586 -49.35 -22.24 35.72
N GLY A 587 -50.38 -21.43 35.99
CA GLY A 587 -51.21 -21.54 37.18
C GLY A 587 -51.88 -22.91 37.26
N ALA A 588 -51.31 -23.78 38.08
CA ALA A 588 -51.96 -24.96 38.63
C ALA A 588 -52.95 -24.52 39.73
N GLU A 589 -54.24 -24.38 39.39
CA GLU A 589 -55.31 -24.45 40.39
C GLU A 589 -55.88 -25.87 40.41
N GLY A 590 -55.34 -26.67 41.33
CA GLY A 590 -55.96 -27.90 41.80
C GLY A 590 -57.01 -27.61 42.88
N ALA A 591 -58.26 -27.95 42.55
CA ALA A 591 -59.31 -28.59 43.35
C ALA A 591 -59.45 -28.40 44.90
N GLU A 592 -60.74 -28.37 45.28
CA GLU A 592 -61.39 -28.67 46.59
C GLU A 592 -61.55 -27.50 47.59
N GLY A 593 -62.72 -27.20 48.17
CA GLY A 593 -64.07 -27.78 48.11
C GLY A 593 -65.04 -27.08 49.09
N GLY A 594 -66.35 -27.38 49.01
CA GLY A 594 -67.31 -27.26 50.12
C GLY A 594 -68.31 -26.09 50.10
N ASN A 595 -69.50 -26.31 49.52
CA ASN A 595 -70.75 -26.51 50.27
C ASN A 595 -71.87 -27.07 49.36
#